data_AF-W2SQP1-F1
#
_entry.id   AF-W2SQP1-F1
#
_cell.length_a   1.000
_cell.length_b   1.000
_cell.length_c   1.000
_cell.angle_alpha   90.00
_cell.angle_beta   90.00
_cell.angle_gamma   90.00
#
_symmetry.space_group_name_H-M   'P 1'
#
loop_
_entity.id
_entity.type
_entity.pdbx_description
1 polymer ?
#
loop_
_entity_poly.entity_id
_entity_poly.type
_entity_poly.pdbx_seq_one_letter_code
_entity_poly.pdbx_strand_id
1 'polypeptide(L)' 'GPQELQSQLPSSGQCMADERACGNNECVKADYVCDGEPDCRDRSDEMNCPALRQCEPNEFK' A
#
# COMPACT_ATOMS: atom_id res chain seq x y z
N GLY A 1 -3.02 -6.69 -26.33
CA GLY A 1 -2.27 -6.67 -25.07
C GLY A 1 -3.07 -7.44 -24.04
N PRO A 2 -2.54 -8.55 -23.51
CA PRO A 2 -3.19 -9.29 -22.43
C PRO A 2 -2.29 -9.21 -21.17
N GLN A 3 -2.76 -8.99 -19.95
CA GLN A 3 -3.87 -9.66 -19.30
C GLN A 3 -4.46 -8.77 -18.19
N GLU A 4 -5.73 -8.44 -18.36
CA GLU A 4 -6.69 -8.41 -17.27
C GLU A 4 -6.79 -9.84 -16.72
N LEU A 5 -6.29 -10.12 -15.50
CA LEU A 5 -6.66 -11.37 -14.84
C LEU A 5 -6.74 -11.20 -13.31
N GLN A 6 -7.97 -10.98 -12.87
CA GLN A 6 -8.45 -11.32 -11.54
C GLN A 6 -8.22 -12.83 -11.31
N SER A 7 -7.40 -13.25 -10.32
CA SER A 7 -7.20 -14.68 -9.99
C SER A 7 -6.83 -14.93 -8.51
N GLN A 8 -7.79 -14.68 -7.61
CA GLN A 8 -8.34 -15.63 -6.63
C GLN A 8 -7.41 -16.49 -5.70
N LEU A 9 -7.05 -15.92 -4.52
CA LEU A 9 -7.13 -16.39 -3.11
C LEU A 9 -6.51 -17.74 -2.61
N PRO A 10 -5.95 -17.74 -1.37
CA PRO A 10 -6.74 -18.21 -0.23
C PRO A 10 -6.84 -17.24 0.97
N SER A 11 -8.09 -17.09 1.43
CA SER A 11 -8.54 -17.12 2.83
C SER A 11 -7.85 -16.19 3.83
N SER A 12 -8.46 -15.03 4.11
CA SER A 12 -8.86 -14.56 5.47
C SER A 12 -8.98 -13.03 5.53
N GLY A 13 -9.90 -12.40 4.81
CA GLY A 13 -10.31 -10.99 5.10
C GLY A 13 -9.19 -9.94 5.15
N GLN A 14 -8.08 -10.18 4.46
CA GLN A 14 -6.89 -9.35 4.42
C GLN A 14 -6.52 -9.22 2.94
N CYS A 15 -6.17 -8.02 2.49
CA CYS A 15 -5.83 -7.70 1.10
C CYS A 15 -4.84 -8.69 0.46
N MET A 16 -4.74 -8.74 -0.87
CA MET A 16 -3.74 -9.61 -1.54
C MET A 16 -2.32 -9.34 -1.04
N ALA A 17 -1.40 -10.28 -1.29
CA ALA A 17 -0.01 -10.13 -0.88
C ALA A 17 0.67 -8.86 -1.44
N ASP A 18 0.19 -8.38 -2.58
CA ASP A 18 0.66 -7.15 -3.26
C ASP A 18 -0.27 -5.95 -3.02
N GLU A 19 -1.19 -6.06 -2.06
CA GLU A 19 -2.16 -5.03 -1.70
C GLU A 19 -2.06 -4.68 -0.21
N ARG A 20 -2.51 -3.48 0.14
CA ARG A 20 -2.42 -2.93 1.47
C ARG A 20 -3.80 -2.47 1.92
N ALA A 21 -4.14 -2.86 3.15
CA ALA A 21 -5.39 -2.47 3.75
C ALA A 21 -5.32 -0.99 4.17
N CYS A 22 -6.25 -0.22 3.63
CA CYS A 22 -6.52 1.12 4.09
C CYS A 22 -7.28 1.11 5.42
N GLY A 23 -7.23 2.21 6.16
CA GLY A 23 -7.98 2.42 7.40
C GLY A 23 -9.50 2.28 7.25
N ASN A 24 -10.03 2.45 6.02
CA ASN A 24 -11.45 2.23 5.68
C ASN A 24 -11.77 0.81 5.19
N ASN A 25 -10.87 -0.16 5.42
CA ASN A 25 -11.02 -1.57 5.01
C ASN A 25 -11.06 -1.77 3.48
N GLU A 26 -10.66 -0.75 2.72
CA GLU A 26 -10.40 -0.82 1.29
C GLU A 26 -9.00 -1.41 1.05
N CYS A 27 -8.79 -2.05 -0.09
CA CYS A 27 -7.50 -2.57 -0.49
C CYS A 27 -6.99 -1.77 -1.68
N VAL A 28 -5.78 -1.24 -1.56
CA VAL A 28 -5.06 -0.56 -2.65
C VAL A 28 -3.79 -1.34 -2.97
N LYS A 29 -3.19 -1.16 -4.14
CA LYS A 29 -1.92 -1.83 -4.45
C LYS A 29 -0.82 -1.34 -3.52
N ALA A 30 0.13 -2.22 -3.22
CA ALA A 30 1.31 -1.86 -2.46
C ALA A 30 2.13 -0.76 -3.15
N ASP A 31 2.10 -0.70 -4.48
CA ASP A 31 2.72 0.37 -5.29
C ASP A 31 2.06 1.74 -5.08
N TYR A 32 0.79 1.78 -4.68
CA TYR A 32 0.05 3.03 -4.41
C TYR A 32 0.16 3.48 -2.96
N VAL A 33 0.82 2.72 -2.09
CA VAL A 33 1.06 3.15 -0.71
C VAL A 33 2.31 4.01 -0.67
N CYS A 34 2.19 5.24 -0.20
CA CYS A 34 3.24 6.25 -0.17
C CYS A 34 3.70 6.76 -1.54
N ASP A 35 2.85 6.71 -2.57
CA ASP A 35 3.23 7.17 -3.92
C ASP A 35 3.09 8.69 -4.09
N GLY A 36 2.48 9.38 -3.11
CA GLY A 36 2.23 10.82 -3.15
C GLY A 36 0.84 11.18 -3.70
N GLU A 37 0.05 10.18 -4.13
CA GLU A 37 -1.34 10.33 -4.54
C GLU A 37 -2.26 9.56 -3.58
N PRO A 38 -3.36 10.16 -3.09
CA PRO A 38 -4.30 9.45 -2.24
C PRO A 38 -5.15 8.48 -3.06
N ASP A 39 -4.78 7.21 -3.03
CA ASP A 39 -5.53 6.13 -3.68
C ASP A 39 -6.67 5.62 -2.79
N CYS A 40 -6.51 5.68 -1.46
CA CYS A 40 -7.62 5.34 -0.58
C CYS A 40 -8.60 6.49 -0.37
N ARG A 41 -9.90 6.16 -0.24
CA ARG A 41 -10.97 7.14 0.14
C ARG A 41 -10.62 7.99 1.37
N ASP A 42 -9.98 7.36 2.36
CA ASP A 42 -9.56 8.00 3.61
C ASP A 42 -8.12 8.52 3.58
N ARG A 43 -7.40 8.30 2.48
CA ARG A 43 -5.99 8.68 2.30
C ARG A 43 -5.05 8.01 3.29
N SER A 44 -5.50 6.93 3.94
CA SER A 44 -4.71 6.23 4.96
C SER A 44 -3.46 5.55 4.37
N ASP A 45 -3.48 5.22 3.08
CA ASP A 45 -2.31 4.81 2.29
C ASP A 45 -1.19 5.86 2.30
N GLU A 46 -1.55 7.14 2.26
CA GLU A 46 -0.61 8.27 2.31
C GLU A 46 -0.36 8.82 3.72
N MET A 47 -1.27 8.57 4.66
CA MET A 47 -1.16 9.08 6.04
C MET A 47 -0.32 8.20 6.98
N ASN A 48 -0.30 6.87 6.76
CA ASN A 48 0.53 5.95 7.56
C ASN A 48 1.76 5.49 6.78
N CYS A 49 2.32 6.40 5.98
CA CYS A 49 3.56 6.10 5.31
C CYS A 49 4.67 5.96 6.36
N PRO A 50 5.45 4.85 6.39
CA PRO A 50 6.64 4.78 7.21
C PRO A 50 7.58 5.86 6.68
N ALA A 51 7.53 7.06 7.26
CA ALA A 51 8.16 8.28 6.76
C ALA A 51 9.63 8.02 6.48
N LEU A 52 9.94 7.54 5.26
CA LEU A 52 11.13 6.81 4.83
C LEU A 52 12.21 6.71 5.89
N ARG A 53 11.94 6.03 7.02
CA ARG A 53 12.76 6.06 8.25
C ARG A 53 13.72 7.23 8.19
N GLN A 54 13.17 8.47 8.15
CA GLN A 54 13.81 9.70 7.63
C GLN A 54 15.29 9.47 7.72
N CYS A 55 16.01 9.15 6.60
CA CYS A 55 17.43 8.80 6.62
C CYS A 55 18.00 9.52 7.83
N GLU A 56 18.24 8.82 8.94
CA GLU A 56 18.62 9.55 10.15
C GLU A 56 19.82 10.34 9.65
N PRO A 57 19.89 11.68 9.83
CA PRO A 57 20.93 12.48 9.20
C PRO A 57 22.37 12.04 9.58
N ASN A 58 22.49 10.93 10.32
CA ASN A 58 23.64 10.30 10.89
C ASN A 58 23.86 8.81 10.47
N GLU A 59 23.07 8.20 9.58
CA GLU A 59 23.40 6.88 9.00
C GLU A 59 24.24 7.03 7.72
N PHE A 60 25.40 7.68 7.84
CA PHE A 60 26.50 7.53 6.90
C PHE A 60 27.57 6.64 7.51
N LYS A 61 28.02 5.70 6.69
CA LYS A 61 29.01 4.63 6.90
C LYS A 61 30.34 5.09 7.50
#